data_AF-A0A2D7WDW6-F1
#
_entry.id   AF-A0A2D7WDW6-F1
#
_cell.length_a   1.000
_cell.length_b   1.000
_cell.length_c   1.000
_cell.angle_alpha   90.00
_cell.angle_beta   90.00
_cell.angle_gamma   90.00
#
_symmetry.space_group_name_H-M   'P 1'
#
loop_
_entity.id
_entity.type
_entity.pdbx_description
1 polymer ?
#
loop_
_entity_poly.entity_id
_entity_poly.type
_entity_poly.pdbx_seq_one_letter_code
_entity_poly.pdbx_strand_id
1 'polypeptide(L)'
;MLIRSISILFFSTWVLVMPAQAAEALSSASIAALADKLELTSQQREQVNKLIVRYAAKAAELQKESVALRQDMQLQPLPEMTRSTIAAMSQRAGSVAARHTGSILQTQMEFYGLLTPSQQAEYRRLRKAGQEKTGVSAAQ
;
A
#
# COMPACT_ATOMS: atom_id res chain seq x y z
N MET A 1 -54.51 24.63 4.15
CA MET A 1 -53.99 24.34 2.80
C MET A 1 -52.60 23.75 2.99
N LEU A 2 -52.48 22.41 2.88
CA LEU A 2 -51.24 21.66 3.08
C LEU A 2 -50.48 21.62 1.75
N ILE A 3 -49.26 22.14 1.70
CA ILE A 3 -48.31 21.81 0.62
C ILE A 3 -47.10 21.17 1.28
N ARG A 4 -47.05 19.85 1.13
CA ARG A 4 -45.89 18.99 1.44
C ARG A 4 -44.91 19.11 0.28
N SER A 5 -43.75 19.73 0.51
CA SER A 5 -42.59 19.57 -0.37
C SER A 5 -41.52 18.78 0.37
N ILE A 6 -41.56 17.47 0.15
CA ILE A 6 -40.49 16.53 0.47
C ILE A 6 -39.51 16.61 -0.69
N SER A 7 -38.42 17.36 -0.54
CA SER A 7 -37.28 17.29 -1.44
C SER A 7 -36.25 16.33 -0.86
N ILE A 8 -36.52 15.06 -1.15
CA ILE A 8 -35.58 13.99 -1.54
C ILE A 8 -34.10 14.25 -1.21
N LEU A 9 -33.69 13.62 -0.09
CA LEU A 9 -32.52 12.75 0.08
C LEU A 9 -31.14 13.25 -0.38
N PHE A 10 -30.37 13.67 0.63
CA PHE A 10 -28.96 13.33 0.83
C PHE A 10 -28.57 11.97 0.22
N PHE A 11 -27.57 11.94 -0.66
CA PHE A 11 -26.59 10.84 -0.75
C PHE A 11 -25.24 11.41 -1.22
N SER A 12 -24.59 12.12 -0.31
CA SER A 12 -23.12 12.17 -0.25
C SER A 12 -22.65 10.80 0.26
N THR A 13 -21.51 10.30 -0.22
CA THR A 13 -21.02 8.89 -0.18
C THR A 13 -21.62 8.09 -1.34
N TRP A 14 -20.88 7.54 -2.29
CA TRP A 14 -19.75 6.61 -2.16
C TRP A 14 -18.68 6.86 -3.22
N VAL A 15 -17.62 7.64 -2.91
CA VAL A 15 -16.32 7.23 -3.45
C VAL A 15 -15.91 6.08 -2.56
N LEU A 16 -16.18 4.88 -3.02
CA LEU A 16 -15.56 3.67 -2.51
C LEU A 16 -14.07 3.83 -2.86
N VAL A 17 -13.35 4.63 -2.06
CA VAL A 17 -11.93 4.44 -1.86
C VAL A 17 -11.87 3.00 -1.38
N MET A 18 -11.56 2.07 -2.28
CA MET A 18 -11.21 0.73 -1.84
C MET A 18 -10.17 0.96 -0.75
N PRO A 19 -10.44 0.55 0.50
CA PRO A 19 -9.35 0.49 1.45
C PRO A 19 -8.31 -0.39 0.76
N ALA A 20 -7.07 0.11 0.69
CA ALA A 20 -5.92 -0.74 0.46
C ALA A 20 -6.08 -1.92 1.42
N GLN A 21 -6.66 -3.02 0.94
CA GLN A 21 -6.97 -4.19 1.72
C GLN A 21 -5.61 -4.79 2.03
N ALA A 22 -5.06 -4.30 3.14
CA ALA A 22 -4.14 -4.94 4.04
C ALA A 22 -3.42 -6.16 3.43
N ALA A 23 -2.58 -5.93 2.41
CA ALA A 23 -1.22 -6.40 2.57
C ALA A 23 -0.80 -5.79 3.90
N GLU A 24 -0.60 -6.59 4.95
CA GLU A 24 -0.05 -6.12 6.22
C GLU A 24 1.03 -5.10 5.86
N ALA A 25 0.69 -3.81 5.98
CA ALA A 25 1.48 -2.78 5.36
C ALA A 25 2.81 -2.88 6.09
N LEU A 26 3.90 -3.17 5.36
CA LEU A 26 5.22 -3.13 5.96
C LEU A 26 5.33 -1.75 6.60
N SER A 27 5.18 -1.73 7.90
CA SER A 27 5.29 -0.57 8.75
C SER A 27 6.62 -0.72 9.46
N SER A 28 7.21 0.40 9.86
CA SER A 28 8.40 0.38 10.70
C SER A 28 8.18 -0.53 11.93
N ALA A 29 6.98 -0.50 12.51
CA ALA A 29 6.58 -1.35 13.63
C ALA A 29 6.54 -2.84 13.28
N SER A 30 5.97 -3.23 12.12
CA SER A 30 5.93 -4.65 11.73
C SER A 30 7.31 -5.20 11.38
N ILE A 31 8.19 -4.38 10.78
CA ILE A 31 9.57 -4.78 10.49
C ILE A 31 10.39 -4.91 11.79
N ALA A 32 10.22 -3.98 12.73
CA ALA A 32 10.87 -4.08 14.04
C ALA A 32 10.43 -5.34 14.81
N ALA A 33 9.12 -5.64 14.83
CA ALA A 33 8.61 -6.84 15.46
C ALA A 33 9.12 -8.14 14.79
N LEU A 34 9.30 -8.13 13.47
CA LEU A 34 9.94 -9.25 12.75
C LEU A 34 11.43 -9.37 13.10
N ALA A 35 12.14 -8.24 13.25
CA ALA A 35 13.54 -8.25 13.64
C ALA A 35 13.76 -8.85 15.03
N ASP A 36 12.83 -8.62 15.97
CA ASP A 36 12.87 -9.21 17.29
C ASP A 36 12.55 -10.71 17.26
N LYS A 37 11.51 -11.12 16.53
CA LYS A 37 11.13 -12.54 16.40
C LYS A 37 12.18 -13.41 15.71
N LEU A 38 12.97 -12.82 14.80
CA LEU A 38 14.03 -13.52 14.08
C LEU A 38 15.40 -13.42 14.78
N GLU A 39 15.44 -12.80 15.96
CA GLU A 39 16.66 -12.63 16.77
C GLU A 39 17.79 -12.03 15.92
N LEU A 40 17.49 -10.96 15.17
CA LEU A 40 18.48 -10.36 14.29
C LEU A 40 19.68 -9.83 15.08
N THR A 41 20.88 -10.05 14.54
CA THR A 41 22.13 -9.48 15.08
C THR A 41 22.12 -7.96 14.99
N SER A 42 22.97 -7.28 15.76
CA SER A 42 23.11 -5.82 15.70
C SER A 42 23.41 -5.32 14.29
N GLN A 43 24.26 -6.04 13.55
CA GLN A 43 24.59 -5.71 12.15
C GLN A 43 23.37 -5.87 11.23
N GLN A 44 22.62 -6.96 11.36
CA GLN A 44 21.39 -7.16 10.58
C GLN A 44 20.35 -6.07 10.90
N ARG A 45 20.18 -5.73 12.17
CA ARG A 45 19.26 -4.66 12.62
C ARG A 45 19.62 -3.31 12.03
N GLU A 46 20.91 -2.97 11.96
CA GLU A 46 21.36 -1.72 11.33
C GLU A 46 21.00 -1.69 9.82
N GLN A 47 21.23 -2.79 9.11
CA GLN A 47 20.87 -2.90 7.69
C GLN A 47 19.35 -2.83 7.49
N VAL A 48 18.58 -3.52 8.33
CA VAL A 48 17.11 -3.45 8.32
C VAL A 48 16.61 -2.03 8.59
N ASN A 49 17.23 -1.28 9.51
CA ASN A 49 16.87 0.12 9.74
C ASN A 49 17.12 0.99 8.50
N LYS A 50 18.22 0.78 7.78
CA LYS A 50 18.49 1.45 6.50
C LYS A 50 17.41 1.11 5.45
N LEU A 51 16.96 -0.14 5.39
CA LEU A 51 15.84 -0.56 4.53
C LEU A 51 14.54 0.18 4.91
N ILE A 52 14.19 0.23 6.20
CA ILE A 52 12.99 0.92 6.70
C ILE A 52 12.99 2.39 6.30
N VAL A 53 14.11 3.09 6.53
CA VAL A 53 14.23 4.53 6.21
C VAL A 53 14.08 4.76 4.71
N ARG A 54 14.75 3.94 3.87
CA ARG A 54 14.64 4.04 2.41
C ARG A 54 13.21 3.79 1.93
N TYR A 55 12.55 2.75 2.45
CA TYR A 55 11.17 2.44 2.11
C TYR A 55 10.23 3.57 2.55
N ALA A 56 10.37 4.10 3.76
CA ALA A 56 9.54 5.19 4.26
C ALA A 56 9.67 6.46 3.38
N ALA A 57 10.89 6.82 2.98
CA ALA A 57 11.12 7.92 2.05
C ALA A 57 10.43 7.69 0.71
N LYS A 58 10.54 6.47 0.15
CA LYS A 58 9.92 6.14 -1.14
C LYS A 58 8.39 6.12 -1.07
N ALA A 59 7.83 5.55 0.00
CA ALA A 59 6.40 5.52 0.23
C ALA A 59 5.83 6.94 0.38
N ALA A 60 6.53 7.84 1.07
CA ALA A 60 6.14 9.24 1.18
C ALA A 60 6.16 9.98 -0.17
N GLU A 61 7.19 9.76 -0.99
CA GLU A 61 7.28 10.30 -2.36
C GLU A 61 6.08 9.86 -3.22
N LEU A 62 5.81 8.55 -3.26
CA LEU A 62 4.72 7.98 -4.04
C LEU A 62 3.34 8.39 -3.50
N GLN A 63 3.21 8.60 -2.19
CA GLN A 63 1.99 9.12 -1.58
C GLN A 63 1.74 10.58 -2.03
N LYS A 64 2.78 11.41 -2.04
CA LYS A 64 2.70 12.78 -2.57
C LYS A 64 2.29 12.79 -4.04
N GLU A 65 2.87 11.91 -4.85
CA GLU A 65 2.50 11.76 -6.26
C GLU A 65 1.03 11.33 -6.44
N SER A 66 0.55 10.38 -5.63
CA SER A 66 -0.85 9.95 -5.64
C SER A 66 -1.82 11.06 -5.23
N VAL A 67 -1.47 11.87 -4.22
CA VAL A 67 -2.27 13.03 -3.80
C VAL A 67 -2.34 14.07 -4.91
N ALA A 68 -1.19 14.43 -5.50
CA ALA A 68 -1.12 15.40 -6.59
C ALA A 68 -1.95 14.95 -7.80
N LEU A 69 -1.82 13.67 -8.20
CA LEU A 69 -2.60 13.13 -9.32
C LEU A 69 -4.11 13.18 -9.05
N ARG A 70 -4.55 12.89 -7.81
CA ARG A 70 -5.97 13.01 -7.45
C ARG A 70 -6.47 14.45 -7.51
N GLN A 71 -5.64 15.41 -7.10
CA GLN A 71 -5.96 16.84 -7.23
C GLN A 71 -6.04 17.24 -8.71
N ASP A 72 -5.07 16.84 -9.53
CA ASP A 72 -5.06 17.09 -10.97
C ASP A 72 -6.35 16.57 -11.64
N MET A 73 -6.79 15.37 -11.28
CA MET A 73 -8.03 14.77 -11.79
C MET A 73 -9.28 15.54 -11.35
N GLN A 74 -9.32 16.04 -10.12
CA GLN A 74 -10.46 16.80 -9.60
C GLN A 74 -10.59 18.19 -10.23
N LEU A 75 -9.48 18.77 -10.68
CA LEU A 75 -9.44 20.10 -11.29
C LEU A 75 -9.70 20.09 -12.80
N GLN A 76 -9.85 18.93 -13.44
CA GLN A 76 -10.10 18.88 -14.88
C GLN A 76 -11.49 19.41 -15.26
N PRO A 77 -11.59 20.40 -16.17
CA PRO A 77 -12.87 20.86 -16.67
C PRO A 77 -13.54 19.76 -17.52
N LEU A 78 -14.74 19.34 -17.12
CA LEU A 78 -15.51 18.30 -17.82
C LEU A 78 -15.67 18.54 -19.34
N PRO A 79 -15.88 19.78 -19.84
CA PRO A 79 -15.99 20.03 -21.28
C PRO A 79 -14.72 19.71 -22.08
N GLU A 80 -13.54 19.73 -21.45
CA GLU A 80 -12.25 19.42 -22.07
C GLU A 80 -11.82 17.96 -21.81
N MET A 81 -12.60 17.22 -21.02
CA MET A 81 -12.30 15.85 -20.66
C MET A 81 -12.63 14.89 -21.80
N THR A 82 -11.59 14.44 -22.48
CA THR A 82 -11.68 13.43 -23.54
C THR A 82 -11.41 12.02 -23.02
N ARG A 83 -11.78 11.00 -23.79
CA ARG A 83 -11.43 9.60 -23.49
C ARG A 83 -9.92 9.39 -23.38
N SER A 84 -9.12 10.08 -24.20
CA SER A 84 -7.65 9.98 -24.12
C SER A 84 -7.11 10.63 -22.85
N THR A 85 -7.67 11.77 -22.42
CA THR A 85 -7.34 12.40 -21.13
C THR A 85 -7.62 11.44 -19.97
N ILE A 86 -8.81 10.82 -19.94
CA ILE A 86 -9.19 9.85 -18.91
C ILE A 86 -8.22 8.65 -18.92
N ALA A 87 -7.91 8.11 -20.09
CA ALA A 87 -6.99 6.98 -20.22
C ALA A 87 -5.58 7.32 -19.70
N ALA A 88 -5.05 8.48 -20.07
CA ALA A 88 -3.74 8.94 -19.61
C ALA A 88 -3.69 9.13 -18.08
N MET A 89 -4.72 9.74 -17.50
CA MET A 89 -4.84 9.90 -16.04
C MET A 89 -4.95 8.57 -15.31
N SER A 90 -5.74 7.64 -15.86
CA SER A 90 -5.92 6.30 -15.32
C SER A 90 -4.62 5.49 -15.36
N GLN A 91 -3.88 5.57 -16.47
CA GLN A 91 -2.58 4.93 -16.62
C GLN A 91 -1.56 5.47 -15.62
N ARG A 92 -1.51 6.80 -15.40
CA ARG A 92 -0.66 7.41 -14.38
C ARG A 92 -1.02 6.90 -12.97
N ALA A 93 -2.32 6.81 -12.66
CA ALA A 93 -2.78 6.31 -11.36
C ALA A 93 -2.36 4.86 -11.14
N GLY A 94 -2.59 4.01 -12.14
CA GLY A 94 -2.16 2.61 -12.13
C GLY A 94 -0.66 2.47 -11.98
N SER A 95 0.13 3.32 -12.64
CA SER A 95 1.60 3.34 -12.52
C SER A 95 2.06 3.67 -11.10
N VAL A 96 1.48 4.69 -10.46
CA VAL A 96 1.80 5.04 -9.06
C VAL A 96 1.44 3.90 -8.12
N ALA A 97 0.26 3.28 -8.30
CA ALA A 97 -0.15 2.13 -7.49
C ALA A 97 0.79 0.92 -7.67
N ALA A 98 1.19 0.62 -8.92
CA ALA A 98 2.13 -0.46 -9.21
C ALA A 98 3.51 -0.19 -8.59
N ARG A 99 3.99 1.05 -8.62
CA ARG A 99 5.25 1.45 -7.99
C ARG A 99 5.21 1.34 -6.45
N HIS A 100 4.08 1.63 -5.82
CA HIS A 100 3.86 1.36 -4.38
C HIS A 100 4.02 -0.13 -4.08
N THR A 101 3.29 -0.99 -4.79
CA THR A 101 3.41 -2.45 -4.63
C THR A 101 4.83 -2.94 -4.89
N GLY A 102 5.48 -2.46 -5.94
CA GLY A 102 6.87 -2.81 -6.26
C GLY A 102 7.84 -2.43 -5.14
N SER A 103 7.67 -1.27 -4.51
CA SER A 103 8.53 -0.84 -3.39
C SER A 103 8.38 -1.74 -2.15
N ILE A 104 7.17 -2.23 -1.88
CA ILE A 104 6.88 -3.18 -0.80
C ILE A 104 7.59 -4.51 -1.08
N LEU A 105 7.40 -5.07 -2.29
CA LEU A 105 8.00 -6.34 -2.69
C LEU A 105 9.53 -6.29 -2.67
N GLN A 106 10.11 -5.21 -3.18
CA GLN A 106 11.55 -4.97 -3.13
C GLN A 106 12.07 -4.97 -1.69
N THR A 107 11.39 -4.25 -0.79
CA THR A 107 11.78 -4.19 0.63
C THR A 107 11.70 -5.55 1.31
N GLN A 108 10.66 -6.35 1.01
CA GLN A 108 10.54 -7.73 1.52
C GLN A 108 11.67 -8.63 1.02
N MET A 109 11.99 -8.56 -0.28
CA MET A 109 13.06 -9.34 -0.89
C MET A 109 14.42 -9.00 -0.27
N GLU A 110 14.72 -7.70 -0.12
CA GLU A 110 15.96 -7.24 0.48
C GLU A 110 16.06 -7.62 1.96
N PHE A 111 14.97 -7.48 2.73
CA PHE A 111 14.92 -7.95 4.12
C PHE A 111 15.23 -9.45 4.21
N TYR A 112 14.60 -10.27 3.36
CA TYR A 112 14.83 -11.71 3.33
C TYR A 112 16.29 -12.07 2.99
N GLY A 113 16.93 -11.29 2.12
CA GLY A 113 18.34 -11.45 1.76
C GLY A 113 19.33 -11.16 2.88
N LEU A 114 18.92 -10.43 3.93
CA LEU A 114 19.75 -10.16 5.11
C LEU A 114 19.74 -11.30 6.14
N LEU A 115 18.82 -12.25 6.01
CA LEU A 115 18.60 -13.32 6.97
C LEU A 115 19.54 -14.51 6.75
N THR A 116 19.91 -15.20 7.82
CA THR A 116 20.59 -16.50 7.75
C THR A 116 19.61 -17.59 7.27
N PRO A 117 20.09 -18.77 6.81
CA PRO A 117 19.20 -19.84 6.36
C PRO A 117 18.15 -20.28 7.41
N SER A 118 18.52 -20.31 8.70
CA SER A 118 17.58 -20.64 9.78
C SER A 118 16.53 -19.55 9.98
N GLN A 119 16.94 -18.28 9.98
CA GLN A 119 16.03 -17.14 10.06
C GLN A 119 15.10 -17.06 8.85
N GLN A 120 15.58 -17.40 7.66
CA GLN A 120 14.75 -17.48 6.45
C GLN A 120 13.67 -18.56 6.58
N ALA A 121 14.00 -19.73 7.14
CA ALA A 121 13.03 -20.79 7.37
C ALA A 121 11.94 -20.34 8.35
N GLU A 122 12.33 -19.69 9.45
CA GLU A 122 11.36 -19.15 10.41
C GLU A 122 10.52 -18.02 9.80
N TYR A 123 11.13 -17.12 9.04
CA TYR A 123 10.41 -16.05 8.34
C TYR A 123 9.35 -16.61 7.36
N ARG A 124 9.67 -17.67 6.60
CA ARG A 124 8.68 -18.35 5.74
C ARG A 124 7.54 -18.95 6.54
N ARG A 125 7.84 -19.57 7.70
CA ARG A 125 6.83 -20.13 8.60
C ARG A 125 5.90 -19.04 9.14
N LEU A 126 6.46 -17.92 9.59
CA LEU A 126 5.70 -16.76 10.08
C LEU A 126 4.81 -16.16 9.00
N ARG A 127 5.30 -16.02 7.76
CA ARG A 127 4.49 -15.54 6.63
C ARG A 127 3.32 -16.46 6.32
N LYS A 128 3.55 -17.77 6.28
CA LYS A 128 2.48 -18.75 6.04
C LYS A 128 1.40 -18.69 7.12
N ALA A 129 1.81 -18.64 8.39
CA ALA A 129 0.89 -18.51 9.51
C ALA A 129 0.10 -17.18 9.50
N GLY A 130 0.71 -16.09 9.04
CA GLY A 130 0.02 -14.81 8.83
C GLY A 130 -1.05 -14.90 7.74
N GLN A 131 -0.71 -15.50 6.60
CA GLN A 131 -1.64 -15.72 5.47
C GLN A 131 -2.88 -16.54 5.87
N GLU A 132 -2.67 -17.62 6.62
CA GLU A 132 -3.74 -18.47 7.15
C GLU A 132 -4.67 -17.71 8.11
N LYS A 133 -4.14 -16.81 8.95
CA LYS A 133 -4.93 -15.96 9.86
C LYS A 133 -5.75 -14.90 9.13
N THR A 134 -5.24 -14.39 8.02
CA THR A 134 -5.94 -13.37 7.21
C THR A 134 -6.94 -13.96 6.20
N GLY A 135 -7.09 -15.28 6.16
CA GLY A 135 -7.97 -15.96 5.18
C GLY A 135 -7.48 -15.88 3.74
N VAL A 136 -6.27 -15.36 3.52
CA VAL A 136 -5.59 -15.36 2.21
C VAL A 136 -4.93 -16.72 2.07
N SER A 137 -5.73 -17.77 1.93
CA SER A 137 -5.23 -19.06 1.48
C SER A 137 -4.69 -18.86 0.07
N ALA A 138 -3.40 -19.13 -0.15
CA ALA A 138 -2.90 -19.32 -1.49
C ALA A 138 -3.79 -20.37 -2.16
N ALA A 139 -4.61 -19.96 -3.12
CA ALA A 139 -5.33 -20.87 -3.97
C ALA A 139 -4.28 -21.76 -4.64
N GLN A 140 -4.38 -23.06 -4.34
CA GLN A 140 -3.51 -24.10 -4.86
C GLN A 140 -3.69 -24.24 -6.37
#